data_AF-A0A512IQR4-F1
#
_entry.id   AF-A0A512IQR4-F1
#
_cell.length_a   1.000
_cell.length_b   1.000
_cell.length_c   1.000
_cell.angle_alpha   90.00
_cell.angle_beta   90.00
_cell.angle_gamma   90.00
#
_symmetry.space_group_name_H-M   'P 1'
#
loop_
_entity.id
_entity.type
_entity.pdbx_description
1 polymer ?
#
loop_
_entity_poly.entity_id
_entity_poly.type
_entity_poly.pdbx_seq_one_letter_code
_entity_poly.pdbx_strand_id
1 'polypeptide(L)'
;MPKTVTVTLSTPIEGHGAPITQLVFRPPVWRDILPVGEPFTVHRSADGVYFYADNAEAFSHYLETCLVEPAEYSLVESQVGPADTIKAKEVIRDFFIPAAPEGGGSTTSQTSSSSSAAGSPPV
;
A
#
# COMPACT_ATOMS: atom_id res chain seq x y z
N MET A 1 -13.43 -10.24 3.69
CA MET A 1 -12.98 -9.54 2.47
C MET A 1 -11.48 -9.31 2.61
N PRO A 2 -10.66 -9.52 1.58
CA PRO A 2 -9.23 -9.21 1.66
C PRO A 2 -9.06 -7.71 1.94
N LYS A 3 -8.23 -7.36 2.91
CA LYS A 3 -7.99 -5.98 3.32
C LYS A 3 -7.12 -5.30 2.25
N THR A 4 -7.73 -4.51 1.38
CA THR A 4 -7.00 -3.72 0.38
C THR A 4 -6.26 -2.56 1.06
N VAL A 5 -5.13 -2.16 0.49
CA VAL A 5 -4.31 -1.03 0.95
C VAL A 5 -4.28 0.03 -0.14
N THR A 6 -4.58 1.26 0.24
CA THR A 6 -4.60 2.40 -0.69
C THR A 6 -3.34 3.24 -0.52
N VAL A 7 -2.68 3.54 -1.64
CA VAL A 7 -1.52 4.43 -1.73
C VAL A 7 -1.95 5.70 -2.46
N THR A 8 -1.97 6.83 -1.77
CA THR A 8 -2.23 8.12 -2.42
C THR A 8 -1.01 8.58 -3.20
N LEU A 9 -1.20 8.90 -4.48
CA LEU A 9 -0.17 9.41 -5.36
C LEU A 9 0.16 10.86 -5.00
N SER A 10 1.45 11.20 -5.04
CA SER A 10 1.93 12.56 -4.81
C SER A 10 1.64 13.46 -6.01
N THR A 11 1.62 12.87 -7.21
CA THR A 11 1.24 13.52 -8.45
C THR A 11 0.15 12.69 -9.13
N PRO A 12 -1.03 13.26 -9.43
CA PRO A 12 -2.06 12.55 -10.16
C PRO A 12 -1.54 12.13 -11.55
N ILE A 13 -1.91 10.92 -11.98
CA ILE A 13 -1.61 10.43 -13.34
C ILE A 13 -2.84 10.57 -14.24
N GLU A 14 -2.61 10.71 -15.54
CA GLU A 14 -3.66 10.87 -16.54
C GLU A 14 -4.31 9.52 -16.83
N GLY A 15 -5.57 9.37 -16.44
CA GLY A 15 -6.43 8.25 -16.83
C GLY A 15 -7.32 8.60 -18.02
N HIS A 16 -7.92 7.58 -18.65
CA HIS A 16 -8.77 7.72 -19.84
C HIS A 16 -10.06 8.57 -19.68
N GLY A 17 -10.30 9.18 -18.52
CA GLY A 17 -11.47 10.03 -18.28
C GLY A 17 -11.43 10.84 -16.98
N ALA A 18 -10.65 10.40 -15.98
CA ALA A 18 -10.41 11.14 -14.76
C ALA A 18 -8.95 10.96 -14.31
N PRO A 19 -8.36 11.96 -13.63
CA PRO A 19 -7.03 11.81 -13.05
C PRO A 19 -7.08 10.73 -11.95
N ILE A 20 -6.13 9.81 -11.99
CA ILE A 20 -5.97 8.79 -10.96
C ILE A 20 -5.06 9.37 -9.88
N THR A 21 -5.58 9.44 -8.65
CA THR A 21 -4.88 10.03 -7.50
C THR A 21 -4.45 9.00 -6.47
N GLN A 22 -4.80 7.73 -6.67
CA GLN A 22 -4.52 6.65 -5.73
C GLN A 22 -4.34 5.32 -6.45
N LEU A 23 -3.52 4.46 -5.86
CA LEU A 23 -3.36 3.05 -6.24
C LEU A 23 -3.96 2.20 -5.13
N VAL A 24 -4.74 1.19 -5.49
CA VAL A 24 -5.34 0.25 -4.54
C VAL A 24 -4.73 -1.12 -4.77
N PHE A 25 -4.09 -1.67 -3.75
CA PHE A 25 -3.49 -2.99 -3.80
C PHE A 25 -4.27 -3.97 -2.95
N ARG A 26 -4.42 -5.20 -3.42
CA ARG A 26 -4.87 -6.32 -2.59
C ARG A 26 -3.67 -7.13 -2.08
N PRO A 27 -3.81 -7.85 -0.96
CA PRO A 27 -2.80 -8.82 -0.58
C PRO A 27 -2.66 -9.91 -1.66
N PRO A 28 -1.44 -10.40 -1.92
CA PRO A 28 -1.22 -11.52 -2.82
C PRO A 28 -1.88 -12.78 -2.27
N VAL A 29 -2.40 -13.61 -3.16
CA VAL A 29 -2.94 -14.94 -2.82
C VAL A 29 -1.98 -16.02 -3.29
N TRP A 30 -2.21 -17.25 -2.84
CA TRP A 30 -1.37 -18.40 -3.18
C TRP A 30 -1.05 -18.52 -4.68
N ARG A 31 -2.02 -18.22 -5.55
CA ARG A 31 -1.84 -18.25 -7.01
C ARG A 31 -0.83 -17.22 -7.53
N ASP A 32 -0.71 -16.08 -6.86
CA ASP A 32 0.23 -15.02 -7.22
C ASP A 32 1.63 -15.31 -6.63
N ILE A 33 1.69 -16.03 -5.52
CA ILE A 33 2.94 -16.28 -4.80
C ILE A 33 3.75 -17.43 -5.42
N LEU A 34 3.09 -18.53 -5.78
CA LEU A 34 3.77 -19.72 -6.31
C LEU A 34 4.66 -19.47 -7.54
N PRO A 35 4.29 -18.62 -8.52
CA PRO A 35 5.08 -18.45 -9.73
C PRO A 35 6.41 -17.72 -9.51
N VAL A 36 6.44 -16.71 -8.62
CA VAL A 36 7.59 -15.79 -8.48
C VAL A 36 8.25 -15.83 -7.09
N GLY A 37 7.62 -16.46 -6.09
CA GLY A 37 8.14 -16.53 -4.73
C GLY A 37 8.09 -15.18 -4.00
N GLU A 38 8.88 -15.04 -2.94
CA GLU A 38 8.88 -13.82 -2.12
C GLU A 38 9.58 -12.64 -2.82
N PRO A 39 9.12 -11.39 -2.62
CA PRO A 39 9.70 -10.22 -3.27
C PRO A 39 11.07 -9.82 -2.71
N PHE A 40 11.51 -10.40 -1.60
CA PHE A 40 12.81 -10.15 -1.01
C PHE A 40 13.38 -11.41 -0.39
N THR A 41 14.70 -11.48 -0.28
CA THR A 41 15.39 -12.51 0.51
C THR A 41 16.09 -11.87 1.70
N VAL A 42 16.00 -12.53 2.85
CA VAL A 42 16.68 -12.08 4.07
C VAL A 42 18.07 -12.72 4.13
N HIS A 43 19.10 -11.89 4.14
CA HIS A 43 20.48 -12.31 4.28
C HIS A 43 21.03 -11.85 5.63
N ARG A 44 22.03 -12.57 6.13
CA ARG A 44 22.77 -12.21 7.34
C ARG A 44 24.23 -11.94 6.97
N SER A 45 24.73 -10.76 7.29
CA SER A 45 26.13 -10.40 7.09
C SER A 45 27.05 -11.14 8.05
N ALA A 46 28.37 -11.11 7.78
CA ALA A 46 29.38 -11.67 8.67
C ALA A 46 29.34 -11.03 10.08
N ASP A 47 28.98 -9.75 10.16
CA ASP A 47 28.83 -9.00 11.42
C ASP A 47 27.50 -9.28 12.12
N GLY A 48 26.67 -10.16 11.56
CA GLY A 48 25.39 -10.57 12.12
C GLY A 48 24.22 -9.62 11.83
N VAL A 49 24.40 -8.61 10.99
CA VAL A 49 23.35 -7.67 10.57
C VAL A 49 22.47 -8.33 9.51
N TYR A 50 21.15 -8.27 9.67
CA TYR A 50 20.21 -8.72 8.65
C TYR A 50 19.98 -7.63 7.61
N PHE A 51 20.05 -8.00 6.32
CA PHE A 51 19.69 -7.11 5.22
C PHE A 51 18.77 -7.84 4.24
N TYR A 52 17.96 -7.05 3.54
CA TYR A 52 16.99 -7.54 2.58
C TYR A 52 17.55 -7.30 1.18
N ALA A 53 17.60 -8.34 0.37
CA ALA A 53 17.91 -8.23 -1.05
C ALA A 53 16.60 -8.26 -1.83
N ASP A 54 16.29 -7.16 -2.52
CA ASP A 54 15.07 -7.03 -3.31
C ASP A 54 15.15 -7.89 -4.58
N ASN A 55 14.11 -8.67 -4.85
CA ASN A 55 13.90 -9.32 -6.13
C ASN A 55 13.02 -8.41 -7.01
N ALA A 56 13.67 -7.68 -7.93
CA ALA A 56 13.00 -6.72 -8.79
C ALA A 56 11.91 -7.34 -9.68
N GLU A 57 12.12 -8.57 -10.14
CA GLU A 57 11.16 -9.30 -10.99
C GLU A 57 9.89 -9.66 -10.21
N ALA A 58 10.05 -10.17 -8.99
CA ALA A 58 8.93 -10.47 -8.11
C ALA A 58 8.16 -9.19 -7.72
N PHE A 59 8.85 -8.10 -7.40
CA PHE A 59 8.20 -6.82 -7.12
C PHE A 59 7.37 -6.33 -8.32
N SER A 60 7.92 -6.37 -9.53
CA SER A 60 7.19 -6.02 -10.75
C SER A 60 5.93 -6.87 -10.92
N HIS A 61 6.05 -8.20 -10.75
CA HIS A 61 4.93 -9.12 -10.87
C HIS A 61 3.81 -8.81 -9.86
N TYR A 62 4.16 -8.52 -8.61
CA TYR A 62 3.19 -8.20 -7.57
C TYR A 62 2.58 -6.81 -7.76
N LEU A 63 3.35 -5.82 -8.20
CA LEU A 63 2.83 -4.49 -8.50
C LEU A 63 1.76 -4.55 -9.60
N GLU A 64 1.91 -5.42 -10.58
CA GLU A 64 0.90 -5.65 -11.61
C GLU A 64 -0.29 -6.49 -11.10
N THR A 65 -0.01 -7.64 -10.48
CA THR A 65 -1.04 -8.65 -10.14
C THR A 65 -1.88 -8.28 -8.91
N CYS A 66 -1.28 -7.53 -7.98
CA CYS A 66 -1.95 -7.08 -6.77
C CYS A 66 -2.63 -5.73 -6.94
N LEU A 67 -2.41 -5.02 -8.05
CA LEU A 67 -3.12 -3.77 -8.33
C LEU A 67 -4.59 -4.09 -8.63
N VAL A 68 -5.48 -3.45 -7.88
CA VAL A 68 -6.94 -3.53 -8.05
C VAL A 68 -7.43 -2.30 -8.81
N GLU A 69 -6.93 -1.13 -8.44
CA GLU A 69 -7.24 0.13 -9.10
C GLU A 69 -5.98 0.99 -9.23
N PRO A 70 -5.71 1.60 -10.39
CA PRO A 70 -6.46 1.49 -11.66
C PRO A 70 -6.32 0.11 -12.31
N ALA A 71 -7.26 -0.27 -13.18
CA ALA A 71 -7.22 -1.57 -13.87
C ALA A 71 -6.09 -1.66 -14.92
N GLU A 72 -5.67 -0.53 -15.49
CA GLU A 72 -4.56 -0.45 -16.43
C GLU A 72 -3.22 -0.22 -15.71
N TYR A 73 -2.47 -1.31 -15.48
CA TYR A 73 -1.12 -1.24 -14.92
C TYR A 73 -0.13 -0.46 -15.82
N SER A 74 -0.30 -0.50 -17.14
CA SER A 74 0.59 0.19 -18.09
C SER A 74 0.61 1.72 -17.92
N LEU A 75 -0.50 2.31 -17.47
CA LEU A 75 -0.56 3.74 -17.13
C LEU A 75 0.24 4.04 -15.86
N VAL A 76 0.17 3.14 -14.88
CA VAL A 76 0.91 3.25 -13.62
C VAL A 76 2.42 3.12 -13.88
N GLU A 77 2.83 2.14 -14.67
CA GLU A 77 4.24 1.88 -15.00
C GLU A 77 4.92 3.07 -15.72
N SER A 78 4.18 3.75 -16.60
CA SER A 78 4.74 4.82 -17.43
C SER A 78 4.69 6.21 -16.81
N GLN A 79 3.75 6.46 -15.88
CA GLN A 79 3.51 7.81 -15.35
C GLN A 79 3.86 7.98 -13.87
N VAL A 80 3.96 6.89 -13.09
CA VAL A 80 4.23 7.00 -11.66
C VAL A 80 5.69 7.38 -11.40
N GLY A 81 5.86 8.41 -10.56
CA GLY A 81 7.18 8.89 -10.16
C GLY A 81 7.91 7.93 -9.21
N PRO A 82 9.23 8.11 -9.04
CA PRO A 82 10.06 7.23 -8.21
C PRO A 82 9.62 7.22 -6.73
N ALA A 83 9.18 8.37 -6.19
CA ALA A 83 8.74 8.46 -4.80
C ALA A 83 7.49 7.60 -4.52
N ASP A 84 6.51 7.61 -5.42
CA ASP A 84 5.29 6.82 -5.28
C ASP A 84 5.54 5.34 -5.60
N THR A 85 6.50 5.04 -6.50
CA THR A 85 6.98 3.67 -6.75
C THR A 85 7.54 3.04 -5.48
N ILE A 86 8.33 3.79 -4.70
CA ILE A 86 8.89 3.32 -3.41
C ILE A 86 7.76 2.99 -2.44
N LYS A 87 6.75 3.86 -2.29
CA LYS A 87 5.58 3.58 -1.44
C LYS A 87 4.83 2.33 -1.86
N ALA A 88 4.63 2.14 -3.17
CA ALA A 88 3.97 0.95 -3.69
C ALA A 88 4.78 -0.32 -3.37
N LYS A 89 6.11 -0.27 -3.52
CA LYS A 89 7.00 -1.37 -3.13
C LYS A 89 6.92 -1.68 -1.62
N GLU A 90 6.87 -0.65 -0.77
CA GLU A 90 6.72 -0.85 0.68
C GLU A 90 5.41 -1.55 1.01
N VAL A 91 4.29 -1.17 0.38
CA VAL A 91 3.00 -1.88 0.56
C VAL A 91 3.09 -3.35 0.16
N ILE A 92 3.72 -3.65 -0.97
CA ILE A 92 3.93 -5.05 -1.38
C ILE A 92 4.76 -5.79 -0.34
N ARG A 93 5.84 -5.18 0.15
CA ARG A 93 6.72 -5.77 1.16
C ARG A 93 5.98 -6.06 2.46
N ASP A 94 5.14 -5.13 2.92
CA ASP A 94 4.38 -5.25 4.16
C ASP A 94 3.38 -6.42 4.14
N PHE A 95 2.93 -6.88 2.96
CA PHE A 95 2.11 -8.09 2.87
C PHE A 95 2.87 -9.39 3.22
N PHE A 96 4.20 -9.41 3.09
CA PHE A 96 5.03 -10.59 3.36
C PHE A 96 5.74 -10.52 4.72
N ILE A 97 5.84 -9.34 5.33
CA ILE A 97 6.38 -9.23 6.68
C ILE A 97 5.26 -9.61 7.66
N PRO A 98 5.39 -10.70 8.42
CA PRO A 98 4.41 -11.02 9.45
C PRO A 98 4.37 -9.84 10.42
N ALA A 99 3.20 -9.23 10.59
CA ALA A 99 3.00 -8.19 11.57
C ALA A 99 3.56 -8.68 12.90
N ALA A 100 4.55 -7.97 13.46
CA ALA A 100 4.98 -8.22 14.82
C ALA A 100 3.72 -8.22 15.70
N PRO A 101 3.55 -9.17 16.63
CA PRO A 101 2.33 -9.25 17.44
C PRO A 101 2.04 -7.88 18.03
N GLU A 102 0.90 -7.32 17.64
CA GLU A 102 0.56 -5.91 17.82
C GLU A 102 0.60 -5.49 19.29
N GLY A 103 1.62 -4.72 19.66
CA GLY A 103 1.54 -3.76 20.73
C GLY A 103 1.00 -2.44 20.17
N GLY A 104 -0.33 -2.34 20.05
CA GLY A 104 -1.15 -1.13 19.97
C GLY A 104 -0.65 0.10 19.20
N GLY A 105 -1.33 0.48 18.12
CA GLY A 105 -1.13 1.81 17.55
C GLY A 105 -1.87 2.21 16.27
N SER A 106 -2.99 1.59 15.90
CA SER A 106 -3.83 2.15 14.83
C SER A 106 -4.80 3.17 15.43
N THR A 107 -4.32 4.41 15.66
CA THR A 107 -5.21 5.50 16.06
C THR A 107 -6.05 5.93 14.85
N THR A 108 -7.29 5.48 14.87
CA THR A 108 -8.35 5.91 13.97
C THR A 108 -8.64 7.40 14.18
N SER A 109 -8.84 8.10 13.06
CA SER A 109 -9.29 9.47 12.90
C SER A 109 -10.05 10.08 14.08
N GLN A 110 -9.53 11.19 14.62
CA GLN A 110 -10.30 12.09 15.47
C GLN A 110 -11.47 12.65 14.65
N THR A 111 -12.68 12.20 14.95
CA THR A 111 -13.90 12.83 14.44
C THR A 111 -14.32 13.89 15.46
N SER A 112 -14.21 15.15 15.05
CA SER A 112 -14.72 16.32 15.77
C SER A 112 -16.24 16.20 15.93
N SER A 113 -16.72 16.15 17.17
CA SER A 113 -18.13 16.39 17.48
C SER A 113 -18.25 17.73 18.19
N SER A 114 -18.60 18.75 17.41
CA SER A 114 -19.13 20.02 17.87
C SER A 114 -20.62 19.87 18.17
N SER A 115 -21.06 20.36 19.33
CA SER A 115 -22.48 20.59 19.59
C SER A 115 -22.64 21.89 20.36
N SER A 116 -23.03 22.93 19.62
CA SER A 116 -23.49 24.22 20.11
C SER A 116 -24.71 24.06 21.01
N ALA A 117 -24.68 24.60 22.23
CA ALA A 117 -25.87 24.82 23.03
C ALA A 117 -26.23 26.31 22.96
N ALA A 118 -27.16 26.64 22.06
CA ALA A 118 -27.80 27.94 21.97
C ALA A 118 -29.23 27.83 22.50
N GLY A 119 -29.61 28.75 23.40
CA GLY A 119 -30.99 29.20 23.59
C GLY A 119 -31.81 28.58 24.73
N SER A 120 -32.03 29.36 25.80
CA SER A 120 -33.27 29.35 26.63
C SER A 120 -34.51 29.76 25.80
N PRO A 121 -35.78 29.88 26.29
CA PRO A 121 -36.46 29.62 27.59
C PRO A 121 -37.82 28.84 27.37
N PRO A 122 -39.04 29.17 27.92
CA PRO A 122 -39.56 29.41 29.29
C PRO A 122 -40.69 28.42 29.73
N VAL A 123 -41.10 28.40 31.01
CA VAL A 123 -42.45 28.74 31.58
C VAL A 123 -42.40 28.73 33.11
#